data_AF-A0A917QR52-F1
#
_entry.id   AF-A0A917QR52-F1
#
_cell.length_a   1.000
_cell.length_b   1.000
_cell.length_c   1.000
_cell.angle_alpha   90.00
_cell.angle_beta   90.00
_cell.angle_gamma   90.00
#
_symmetry.space_group_name_H-M   'P 1'
#
loop_
_entity.id
_entity.type
_entity.pdbx_description
1 polymer ?
#
loop_
_entity_poly.entity_id
_entity_poly.type
_entity_poly.pdbx_seq_one_letter_code
_entity_poly.pdbx_strand_id
1 'polypeptide(L)'
;MREETTLDTPVVSLPARVERARQRIAYQSDPALTDALSEDELRAERELAERIRTYERDQRWKQIKSASAHADRLRDTTAELERAEMADIMLARKAIAAQRRESDPRARLASLYRHRTWSLRALAGVVIAGMLWSAVNVQHNIAPGGPGDPLYWASFGLEAMISVCLVIIMIGTSRVAEWGVMGNRTQVMSAEILLLTLTIALNTYPHLKAGELYDAAVHGVAPVMIGVALLIHNAASARYSTAIVRASAEIPQDDDAATSLSVAPAR
;
A
#
# COMPACT_ATOMS: atom_id res chain seq x y z
N MET A 1 -20.13 108.82 41.40
CA MET A 1 -20.44 107.39 41.62
C MET A 1 -21.85 107.18 41.10
N ARG A 2 -21.98 106.66 39.87
CA ARG A 2 -23.25 106.50 39.14
C ARG A 2 -23.77 105.09 39.39
N GLU A 3 -24.94 104.99 39.99
CA GLU A 3 -25.83 103.86 39.81
C GLU A 3 -27.00 104.38 38.97
N GLU A 4 -27.05 103.97 37.70
CA GLU A 4 -28.18 104.21 36.81
C GLU A 4 -28.80 102.83 36.54
N THR A 5 -29.85 102.54 37.30
CA THR A 5 -30.54 101.26 37.38
C THR A 5 -31.37 101.01 36.12
N THR A 6 -30.90 100.05 35.31
CA THR A 6 -31.68 99.04 34.55
C THR A 6 -33.20 99.22 34.47
N LEU A 7 -33.71 100.13 33.62
CA LEU A 7 -35.15 100.22 33.34
C LEU A 7 -35.58 99.77 31.94
N ASP A 8 -34.69 99.49 30.99
CA ASP A 8 -35.12 99.46 29.57
C ASP A 8 -34.79 98.20 28.74
N THR A 9 -34.05 97.22 29.25
CA THR A 9 -33.67 96.05 28.44
C THR A 9 -34.86 95.20 27.93
N PRO A 10 -35.94 94.94 28.69
CA PRO A 10 -37.06 94.15 28.17
C PRO A 10 -37.98 94.94 27.23
N VAL A 11 -38.22 96.23 27.48
CA VAL A 11 -39.16 97.06 26.71
C VAL A 11 -38.55 97.54 25.39
N VAL A 12 -37.27 97.90 25.37
CA VAL A 12 -36.56 98.27 24.13
C VAL A 12 -36.45 97.07 23.17
N SER A 13 -36.53 95.83 23.68
CA SER A 13 -36.56 94.60 22.86
C SER A 13 -37.95 94.22 22.33
N LEU A 14 -39.05 94.82 22.84
CA LEU A 14 -40.42 94.47 22.45
C LEU A 14 -40.70 94.69 20.96
N PRO A 15 -40.32 95.81 20.32
CA PRO A 15 -40.55 96.00 18.88
C PRO A 15 -39.90 94.90 18.04
N ALA A 16 -38.66 94.50 18.39
CA ALA A 16 -37.95 93.42 17.69
C ALA A 16 -38.58 92.03 17.94
N ARG A 17 -39.21 91.82 19.10
CA ARG A 17 -39.95 90.59 19.42
C ARG A 17 -41.31 90.54 18.71
N VAL A 18 -42.01 91.67 18.63
CA VAL A 18 -43.28 91.80 17.89
C VAL A 18 -43.04 91.60 16.40
N GLU A 19 -41.97 92.18 15.85
CA GLU A 19 -41.62 92.00 14.44
C GLU A 19 -41.28 90.54 14.13
N ARG A 20 -40.47 89.88 14.96
CA ARG A 20 -40.23 88.43 14.85
C ARG A 20 -41.51 87.60 15.00
N ALA A 21 -42.42 87.97 15.89
CA ALA A 21 -43.68 87.27 16.06
C ALA A 21 -44.62 87.45 14.85
N ARG A 22 -44.70 88.66 14.28
CA ARG A 22 -45.45 88.94 13.05
C ARG A 22 -44.91 88.14 11.86
N GLN A 23 -43.59 88.07 11.74
CA GLN A 23 -42.93 87.25 10.72
C GLN A 23 -43.24 85.75 10.91
N ARG A 24 -43.34 85.25 12.15
CA ARG A 24 -43.74 83.85 12.42
C ARG A 24 -45.22 83.58 12.15
N ILE A 25 -46.12 84.50 12.49
CA ILE A 25 -47.57 84.35 12.27
C ILE A 25 -47.88 84.10 10.78
N ALA A 26 -47.14 84.75 9.87
CA ALA A 26 -47.32 84.59 8.44
C ALA A 26 -47.12 83.15 7.94
N TYR A 27 -46.32 82.34 8.64
CA TYR A 27 -46.00 80.96 8.26
C TYR A 27 -46.53 79.92 9.26
N GLN A 28 -47.11 80.34 10.39
CA GLN A 28 -47.52 79.44 11.48
C GLN A 28 -48.58 78.41 11.04
N SER A 29 -49.42 78.76 10.08
CA SER A 29 -50.49 77.90 9.56
C SER A 29 -50.08 77.14 8.29
N ASP A 30 -48.82 77.25 7.85
CA ASP A 30 -48.35 76.62 6.62
C ASP A 30 -48.21 75.10 6.85
N PRO A 31 -48.95 74.26 6.12
CA PRO A 31 -48.84 72.81 6.22
C PRO A 31 -47.42 72.29 5.96
N ALA A 32 -46.59 73.04 5.23
CA ALA A 32 -45.19 72.68 5.02
C ALA A 32 -44.38 72.57 6.33
N LEU A 33 -44.80 73.25 7.41
CA LEU A 33 -44.14 73.14 8.72
C LEU A 33 -44.55 71.89 9.51
N THR A 34 -45.65 71.24 9.16
CA THR A 34 -46.14 70.02 9.84
C THR A 34 -45.93 68.76 9.01
N ASP A 35 -45.99 68.87 7.69
CA ASP A 35 -45.99 67.73 6.78
C ASP A 35 -44.58 67.43 6.23
N ALA A 36 -43.69 68.43 6.18
CA ALA A 36 -42.31 68.21 5.80
C ALA A 36 -41.53 67.63 6.98
N LEU A 37 -40.83 66.53 6.72
CA LEU A 37 -39.86 65.97 7.66
C LEU A 37 -38.85 67.04 8.06
N SER A 38 -38.60 67.15 9.35
CA SER A 38 -37.50 67.98 9.86
C SER A 38 -36.15 67.48 9.33
N GLU A 39 -35.15 68.35 9.30
CA GLU A 39 -33.78 67.99 8.87
C GLU A 39 -33.19 66.83 9.69
N ASP A 40 -33.60 66.69 10.96
CA ASP A 40 -33.19 65.57 11.82
C ASP A 40 -33.85 64.26 11.37
N GLU A 41 -35.14 64.30 11.04
CA GLU A 41 -35.86 63.13 10.54
C GLU A 41 -35.39 62.72 9.14
N LEU A 42 -35.10 63.68 8.26
CA LEU A 42 -34.49 63.39 6.94
C LEU A 42 -33.13 62.71 7.06
N ARG A 43 -32.32 63.09 8.05
CA ARG A 43 -31.04 62.42 8.34
C ARG A 43 -31.27 61.01 8.86
N ALA A 44 -32.22 60.81 9.77
CA ALA A 44 -32.56 59.49 10.30
C ALA A 44 -33.10 58.54 9.22
N GLU A 45 -33.98 59.04 8.32
CA GLU A 45 -34.49 58.32 7.15
C GLU A 45 -33.35 57.89 6.21
N ARG A 46 -32.42 58.80 5.89
CA ARG A 46 -31.24 58.45 5.07
C ARG A 46 -30.37 57.40 5.73
N GLU A 47 -30.09 57.52 7.02
CA GLU A 47 -29.29 56.55 7.76
C GLU A 47 -29.95 55.17 7.75
N LEU A 48 -31.26 55.10 7.94
CA LEU A 48 -32.03 53.86 7.85
C LEU A 48 -31.96 53.26 6.44
N ALA A 49 -32.19 54.06 5.40
CA ALA A 49 -32.11 53.61 4.01
C ALA A 49 -30.71 53.11 3.62
N GLU A 50 -29.66 53.74 4.14
CA GLU A 50 -28.27 53.27 3.95
C GLU A 50 -27.98 51.96 4.66
N ARG A 51 -28.49 51.79 5.89
CA ARG A 51 -28.41 50.52 6.63
C ARG A 51 -29.14 49.39 5.92
N ILE A 52 -30.37 49.63 5.44
CA ILE A 52 -31.15 48.65 4.66
C ILE A 52 -30.36 48.22 3.41
N ARG A 53 -29.87 49.18 2.62
CA ARG A 53 -29.08 48.87 1.41
C ARG A 53 -27.81 48.07 1.72
N THR A 54 -27.19 48.30 2.87
CA THR A 54 -26.00 47.56 3.30
C THR A 54 -26.36 46.13 3.71
N TYR A 55 -27.42 45.96 4.50
CA TYR A 55 -27.93 44.66 4.91
C TYR A 55 -28.37 43.81 3.70
N GLU A 56 -29.12 44.38 2.75
CA GLU A 56 -29.55 43.68 1.54
C GLU A 56 -28.38 43.25 0.65
N ARG A 57 -27.32 44.07 0.57
CA ARG A 57 -26.09 43.70 -0.15
C ARG A 57 -25.40 42.52 0.53
N ASP A 58 -25.28 42.54 1.85
CA ASP A 58 -24.68 41.46 2.62
C ASP A 58 -25.49 40.16 2.53
N GLN A 59 -26.82 40.23 2.62
CA GLN A 59 -27.71 39.07 2.47
C GLN A 59 -27.60 38.45 1.07
N ARG A 60 -27.64 39.27 0.00
CA ARG A 60 -27.43 38.78 -1.37
C ARG A 60 -26.07 38.12 -1.54
N TRP A 61 -25.03 38.72 -0.99
CA TRP A 61 -23.69 38.14 -1.03
C TRP A 61 -23.62 36.80 -0.30
N LYS A 62 -24.19 36.69 0.90
CA LYS A 62 -24.27 35.44 1.67
C LYS A 62 -25.03 34.35 0.92
N GLN A 63 -26.15 34.67 0.29
CA GLN A 63 -26.93 33.71 -0.51
C GLN A 63 -26.11 33.17 -1.68
N ILE A 64 -25.49 34.05 -2.47
CA ILE A 64 -24.63 33.65 -3.60
C ILE A 64 -23.48 32.78 -3.11
N LYS A 65 -22.82 33.17 -2.02
CA LYS A 65 -21.72 32.42 -1.43
C LYS A 65 -22.17 31.02 -0.96
N SER A 66 -23.33 30.91 -0.32
CA SER A 66 -23.87 29.62 0.10
C SER A 66 -24.23 28.71 -1.08
N ALA A 67 -24.79 29.29 -2.15
CA ALA A 67 -25.14 28.55 -3.36
C ALA A 67 -23.88 28.02 -4.05
N SER A 68 -22.84 28.85 -4.18
CA SER A 68 -21.54 28.42 -4.71
C SER A 68 -20.93 27.30 -3.86
N ALA A 69 -20.88 27.48 -2.54
CA ALA A 69 -20.30 26.48 -1.64
C ALA A 69 -21.10 25.15 -1.61
N HIS A 70 -22.39 25.18 -1.93
CA HIS A 70 -23.18 23.97 -2.08
C HIS A 70 -22.90 23.29 -3.43
N ALA A 71 -22.82 24.06 -4.51
CA ALA A 71 -22.46 23.55 -5.83
C ALA A 71 -21.05 22.93 -5.85
N ASP A 72 -20.08 23.54 -5.18
CA ASP A 72 -18.72 23.01 -5.08
C ASP A 72 -18.68 21.69 -4.30
N ARG A 73 -19.39 21.62 -3.17
CA ARG A 73 -19.55 20.36 -2.41
C ARG A 73 -20.21 19.26 -3.24
N LEU A 74 -21.24 19.58 -4.02
CA LEU A 74 -21.86 18.62 -4.92
C LEU A 74 -20.86 18.09 -5.96
N ARG A 75 -20.09 18.98 -6.61
CA ARG A 75 -19.04 18.59 -7.56
C ARG A 75 -18.00 17.66 -6.94
N ASP A 76 -17.53 17.99 -5.74
CA ASP A 76 -16.55 17.19 -5.03
C ASP A 76 -17.10 15.79 -4.70
N THR A 77 -18.33 15.72 -4.16
CA THR A 77 -18.98 14.44 -3.85
C THR A 77 -19.24 13.60 -5.09
N THR A 78 -19.65 14.21 -6.22
CA THR A 78 -19.83 13.48 -7.48
C THR A 78 -18.51 12.93 -8.01
N ALA A 79 -17.43 13.72 -7.93
CA ALA A 79 -16.12 13.29 -8.38
C ALA A 79 -15.54 12.16 -7.50
N GLU A 80 -15.80 12.19 -6.19
CA GLU A 80 -15.46 11.09 -5.28
C GLU A 80 -16.25 9.81 -5.58
N LEU A 81 -17.55 9.94 -5.83
CA LEU A 81 -18.41 8.81 -6.16
C LEU A 81 -18.00 8.16 -7.49
N GLU A 82 -17.75 8.96 -8.52
CA GLU A 82 -17.26 8.48 -9.82
C GLU A 82 -15.92 7.73 -9.67
N ARG A 83 -14.99 8.25 -8.84
CA ARG A 83 -13.72 7.57 -8.57
C ARG A 83 -13.91 6.24 -7.86
N ALA A 84 -14.80 6.17 -6.88
CA ALA A 84 -15.13 4.93 -6.17
C ALA A 84 -15.78 3.90 -7.11
N GLU A 85 -16.74 4.33 -7.93
CA GLU A 85 -17.42 3.47 -8.90
C GLU A 85 -16.44 2.91 -9.94
N MET A 86 -15.51 3.72 -10.44
CA MET A 86 -14.46 3.25 -11.35
C MET A 86 -13.53 2.23 -10.69
N ALA A 87 -13.20 2.41 -9.41
CA ALA A 87 -12.41 1.45 -8.66
C ALA A 87 -13.15 0.11 -8.49
N ASP A 88 -14.46 0.16 -8.18
CA ASP A 88 -15.30 -1.04 -8.05
C ASP A 88 -15.45 -1.79 -9.37
N ILE A 89 -15.66 -1.07 -10.48
CA ILE A 89 -15.70 -1.66 -11.83
C ILE A 89 -14.37 -2.35 -12.15
N MET A 90 -13.24 -1.71 -11.83
CA MET A 90 -11.91 -2.29 -12.08
C MET A 90 -11.66 -3.52 -11.21
N LEU A 91 -12.09 -3.51 -9.95
CA LEU A 91 -11.99 -4.66 -9.04
C LEU A 91 -12.85 -5.82 -9.54
N ALA A 92 -14.10 -5.56 -9.96
CA ALA A 92 -14.98 -6.56 -10.54
C ALA A 92 -14.39 -7.15 -11.83
N ARG A 93 -13.86 -6.31 -12.74
CA ARG A 93 -13.16 -6.76 -13.96
C ARG A 93 -11.93 -7.60 -13.63
N LYS A 94 -11.15 -7.21 -12.61
CA LYS A 94 -9.98 -7.97 -12.15
C LYS A 94 -10.38 -9.32 -11.55
N ALA A 95 -11.48 -9.37 -10.79
CA ALA A 95 -12.03 -10.61 -10.25
C ALA A 95 -12.51 -11.55 -11.37
N ILE A 96 -13.24 -11.04 -12.36
CA ILE A 96 -13.66 -11.81 -13.54
C ILE A 96 -12.44 -12.27 -14.35
N ALA A 97 -11.42 -11.43 -14.52
CA ALA A 97 -10.18 -11.81 -15.20
C ALA A 97 -9.38 -12.86 -14.41
N ALA A 98 -9.37 -12.79 -13.08
CA ALA A 98 -8.77 -13.80 -12.21
C ALA A 98 -9.53 -15.13 -12.29
N GLN A 99 -10.87 -15.08 -12.25
CA GLN A 99 -11.73 -16.25 -12.42
C GLN A 99 -11.55 -16.89 -13.81
N ARG A 100 -11.40 -16.07 -14.87
CA ARG A 100 -11.08 -16.57 -16.22
C ARG A 100 -9.70 -17.24 -16.31
N ARG A 101 -8.72 -16.76 -15.53
CA ARG A 101 -7.39 -17.40 -15.43
C ARG A 101 -7.43 -18.70 -14.62
N GLU A 102 -8.34 -18.83 -13.67
CA GLU A 102 -8.59 -20.11 -12.98
C GLU A 102 -9.32 -21.11 -13.88
N SER A 103 -10.17 -20.65 -14.80
CA SER A 103 -10.86 -21.50 -15.78
C SER A 103 -10.07 -21.79 -17.06
N ASP A 104 -8.91 -21.16 -17.27
CA ASP A 104 -8.04 -21.43 -18.42
C ASP A 104 -6.98 -22.48 -18.02
N PRO A 105 -7.08 -23.72 -18.51
CA PRO A 105 -6.18 -24.82 -18.15
C PRO A 105 -4.69 -24.49 -18.38
N ARG A 106 -4.40 -23.67 -19.40
CA ARG A 106 -3.04 -23.26 -19.75
C ARG A 106 -2.46 -22.23 -18.78
N ALA A 107 -3.29 -21.31 -18.27
CA ALA A 107 -2.89 -20.32 -17.26
C ALA A 107 -2.66 -20.97 -15.88
N ARG A 108 -3.49 -21.97 -15.54
CA ARG A 108 -3.30 -22.79 -14.33
C ARG A 108 -1.98 -23.54 -14.39
N LEU A 109 -1.69 -24.21 -15.50
CA LEU A 109 -0.41 -24.89 -15.75
C LEU A 109 0.78 -23.93 -15.60
N ALA A 110 0.74 -22.77 -16.25
CA ALA A 110 1.80 -21.76 -16.17
C ALA A 110 2.01 -21.22 -14.75
N SER A 111 0.93 -21.03 -13.98
CA SER A 111 1.01 -20.58 -12.59
C SER A 111 1.63 -21.64 -11.66
N LEU A 112 1.35 -22.94 -11.90
CA LEU A 112 1.97 -24.04 -11.17
C LEU A 112 3.47 -24.13 -11.46
N TYR A 113 3.89 -24.03 -12.73
CA TYR A 113 5.30 -23.99 -13.10
C TYR A 113 6.04 -22.80 -12.47
N ARG A 114 5.40 -21.62 -12.44
CA ARG A 114 5.99 -20.41 -11.84
C ARG A 114 6.17 -20.56 -10.33
N HIS A 115 5.17 -21.07 -9.61
CA HIS A 115 5.27 -21.31 -8.16
C HIS A 115 6.33 -22.37 -7.85
N ARG A 116 6.37 -23.49 -8.59
CA ARG A 116 7.40 -24.51 -8.43
C ARG A 116 8.81 -23.94 -8.60
N THR A 117 9.01 -23.11 -9.62
CA THR A 117 10.31 -22.48 -9.90
C THR A 117 10.71 -21.48 -8.81
N TRP A 118 9.75 -20.72 -8.27
CA TRP A 118 10.02 -19.76 -7.20
C TRP A 118 10.32 -20.47 -5.87
N SER A 119 9.57 -21.54 -5.54
CA SER A 119 9.86 -22.40 -4.38
C SER A 119 11.25 -23.04 -4.46
N LEU A 120 11.65 -23.52 -5.63
CA LEU A 120 13.02 -24.05 -5.87
C LEU A 120 14.10 -22.98 -5.61
N ARG A 121 13.87 -21.74 -6.06
CA ARG A 121 14.81 -20.63 -5.84
C ARG A 121 14.85 -20.17 -4.39
N ALA A 122 13.70 -20.11 -3.72
CA ALA A 122 13.60 -19.77 -2.31
C ALA A 122 14.33 -20.81 -1.45
N LEU A 123 14.14 -22.09 -1.74
CA LEU A 123 14.82 -23.18 -1.03
C LEU A 123 16.33 -23.18 -1.30
N ALA A 124 16.76 -22.96 -2.55
CA ALA A 124 18.18 -22.78 -2.85
C ALA A 124 18.77 -21.60 -2.04
N GLY A 125 18.02 -20.51 -1.89
CA GLY A 125 18.38 -19.38 -1.03
C GLY A 125 18.50 -19.77 0.45
N VAL A 126 17.59 -20.57 0.98
CA VAL A 126 17.64 -21.09 2.37
C VAL A 126 18.87 -21.97 2.57
N VAL A 127 19.20 -22.83 1.62
CA VAL A 127 20.40 -23.67 1.70
C VAL A 127 21.66 -22.80 1.65
N ILE A 128 21.74 -21.84 0.73
CA ILE A 128 22.88 -20.90 0.65
C ILE A 128 23.03 -20.10 1.96
N ALA A 129 21.93 -19.61 2.53
CA ALA A 129 21.94 -18.90 3.81
C ALA A 129 22.35 -19.81 4.97
N GLY A 130 21.85 -21.05 5.00
CA GLY A 130 22.26 -22.07 5.97
C GLY A 130 23.74 -22.44 5.84
N MET A 131 24.28 -22.47 4.63
CA MET A 131 25.70 -22.68 4.36
C MET A 131 26.54 -21.51 4.85
N LEU A 132 26.14 -20.27 4.56
CA LEU A 132 26.80 -19.06 5.08
C LEU A 132 26.80 -19.04 6.61
N TRP A 133 25.69 -19.40 7.24
CA TRP A 133 25.56 -19.50 8.69
C TRP A 133 26.42 -20.63 9.27
N SER A 134 26.36 -21.83 8.69
CA SER A 134 27.15 -23.00 9.12
C SER A 134 28.65 -22.72 8.98
N ALA A 135 29.07 -22.09 7.90
CA ALA A 135 30.46 -21.69 7.66
C ALA A 135 30.99 -20.72 8.74
N VAL A 136 30.14 -19.81 9.22
CA VAL A 136 30.46 -18.88 10.33
C VAL A 136 30.44 -19.59 11.70
N ASN A 137 29.66 -20.66 11.87
CA ASN A 137 29.53 -21.37 13.14
C ASN A 137 30.57 -22.50 13.31
N VAL A 138 30.88 -23.25 12.25
CA VAL A 138 32.00 -24.22 12.17
C VAL A 138 33.35 -23.53 12.38
N GLN A 139 33.44 -22.24 12.05
CA GLN A 139 34.57 -21.35 12.28
C GLN A 139 35.08 -21.36 13.72
N HIS A 140 34.20 -21.56 14.72
CA HIS A 140 34.55 -21.57 16.13
C HIS A 140 34.89 -22.97 16.68
N ASN A 141 34.66 -24.05 15.92
CA ASN A 141 34.68 -25.42 16.46
C ASN A 141 35.84 -26.31 16.03
N ILE A 142 36.26 -26.27 14.76
CA ILE A 142 37.15 -27.32 14.23
C ILE A 142 38.64 -26.92 14.26
N ALA A 143 38.96 -25.63 14.38
CA ALA A 143 40.33 -25.18 14.58
C ALA A 143 40.37 -24.03 15.61
N PRO A 144 40.88 -24.24 16.83
CA PRO A 144 41.21 -23.14 17.74
C PRO A 144 42.44 -22.35 17.23
N GLY A 145 43.20 -22.90 16.27
CA GLY A 145 44.17 -22.15 15.49
C GLY A 145 43.44 -21.32 14.45
N GLY A 146 43.52 -19.99 14.56
CA GLY A 146 42.85 -19.05 13.67
C GLY A 146 43.30 -19.14 12.19
N PRO A 147 43.16 -18.06 11.40
CA PRO A 147 43.36 -18.07 9.93
C PRO A 147 44.71 -18.59 9.38
N GLY A 148 45.68 -18.93 10.24
CA GLY A 148 46.99 -19.47 9.90
C GLY A 148 47.10 -20.99 9.84
N ASP A 149 46.08 -21.78 10.21
CA ASP A 149 46.11 -23.25 10.08
C ASP A 149 45.56 -23.69 8.70
N PRO A 150 46.31 -24.44 7.87
CA PRO A 150 45.80 -24.97 6.60
C PRO A 150 44.55 -25.86 6.74
N LEU A 151 44.41 -26.57 7.87
CA LEU A 151 43.25 -27.42 8.15
C LEU A 151 41.97 -26.61 8.36
N TYR A 152 42.09 -25.35 8.79
CA TYR A 152 40.97 -24.40 8.89
C TYR A 152 40.34 -24.18 7.52
N TRP A 153 41.14 -23.95 6.47
CA TRP A 153 40.63 -23.71 5.11
C TRP A 153 40.11 -24.99 4.44
N ALA A 154 40.68 -26.14 4.78
CA ALA A 154 40.24 -27.44 4.27
C ALA A 154 38.83 -27.83 4.75
N SER A 155 38.44 -27.47 5.98
CA SER A 155 37.08 -27.74 6.49
C SER A 155 36.01 -26.92 5.76
N PHE A 156 36.27 -25.65 5.42
CA PHE A 156 35.41 -24.82 4.56
C PHE A 156 35.21 -25.45 3.18
N GLY A 157 36.29 -25.94 2.57
CA GLY A 157 36.23 -26.63 1.29
C GLY A 157 35.37 -27.89 1.35
N LEU A 158 35.56 -28.72 2.38
CA LEU A 158 34.85 -30.00 2.52
C LEU A 158 33.35 -29.80 2.79
N GLU A 159 32.97 -28.89 3.69
CA GLU A 159 31.56 -28.58 3.98
C GLU A 159 30.88 -27.95 2.75
N ALA A 160 31.56 -27.06 2.03
CA ALA A 160 31.05 -26.47 0.81
C ALA A 160 30.81 -27.53 -0.28
N MET A 161 31.72 -28.50 -0.43
CA MET A 161 31.54 -29.61 -1.38
C MET A 161 30.33 -30.48 -1.04
N ILE A 162 30.18 -30.88 0.24
CA ILE A 162 29.04 -31.72 0.66
C ILE A 162 27.73 -30.98 0.43
N SER A 163 27.68 -29.70 0.80
CA SER A 163 26.49 -28.87 0.65
C SER A 163 26.14 -28.61 -0.83
N VAL A 164 27.14 -28.37 -1.69
CA VAL A 164 26.93 -28.25 -3.15
C VAL A 164 26.39 -29.56 -3.73
N CYS A 165 26.90 -30.72 -3.29
CA CYS A 165 26.38 -32.01 -3.70
C CYS A 165 24.90 -32.19 -3.32
N LEU A 166 24.49 -31.78 -2.10
CA LEU A 166 23.09 -31.81 -1.68
C LEU A 166 22.21 -30.88 -2.52
N VAL A 167 22.68 -29.67 -2.85
CA VAL A 167 21.97 -28.73 -3.73
C VAL A 167 21.83 -29.28 -5.14
N ILE A 168 22.90 -29.86 -5.70
CA ILE A 168 22.87 -30.48 -7.04
C ILE A 168 21.90 -31.66 -7.07
N ILE A 169 21.89 -32.50 -6.04
CA ILE A 169 20.93 -33.61 -5.91
C ILE A 169 19.49 -33.08 -5.85
N MET A 170 19.24 -32.04 -5.07
CA MET A 170 17.93 -31.40 -4.92
C MET A 170 17.41 -30.82 -6.25
N ILE A 171 18.28 -30.13 -7.01
CA ILE A 171 17.93 -29.56 -8.32
C ILE A 171 17.79 -30.66 -9.38
N GLY A 172 18.71 -31.62 -9.39
CA GLY A 172 18.81 -32.69 -10.39
C GLY A 172 17.63 -33.65 -10.34
N THR A 173 17.23 -34.11 -9.15
CA THR A 173 16.04 -34.97 -8.98
C THR A 173 14.76 -34.30 -9.47
N SER A 174 14.64 -33.00 -9.22
CA SER A 174 13.48 -32.20 -9.63
C SER A 174 13.37 -32.05 -11.15
N ARG A 175 14.51 -31.90 -11.86
CA ARG A 175 14.53 -31.74 -13.33
C ARG A 175 14.52 -33.05 -14.11
N VAL A 176 15.21 -34.08 -13.63
CA VAL A 176 15.27 -35.39 -14.31
C VAL A 176 13.90 -36.09 -14.28
N ALA A 177 13.11 -35.88 -13.22
CA ALA A 177 11.73 -36.37 -13.13
C ALA A 177 10.79 -35.79 -14.22
N GLU A 178 11.13 -34.65 -14.83
CA GLU A 178 10.32 -34.03 -15.90
C GLU A 178 10.48 -34.73 -17.26
N TRP A 179 11.57 -35.48 -17.45
CA TRP A 179 11.92 -36.14 -18.71
C TRP A 179 11.60 -37.64 -18.72
N GLY A 180 10.85 -38.14 -17.74
CA GLY A 180 10.44 -39.55 -17.66
C GLY A 180 11.58 -40.54 -17.40
N VAL A 181 12.83 -40.06 -17.25
CA VAL A 181 13.97 -40.88 -16.85
C VAL A 181 13.87 -41.09 -15.34
N MET A 182 13.28 -42.21 -14.92
CA MET A 182 13.33 -42.63 -13.51
C MET A 182 14.76 -43.06 -13.19
N GLY A 183 15.65 -42.08 -12.99
CA GLY A 183 16.92 -42.32 -12.32
C GLY A 183 16.67 -42.98 -10.97
N ASN A 184 17.54 -43.89 -10.56
CA ASN A 184 17.35 -44.79 -9.43
C ASN A 184 17.11 -44.01 -8.12
N ARG A 185 15.84 -43.70 -7.81
CA ARG A 185 15.43 -42.78 -6.73
C ARG A 185 15.97 -43.19 -5.36
N THR A 186 16.11 -44.49 -5.16
CA THR A 186 16.71 -45.10 -3.97
C THR A 186 18.21 -44.80 -3.85
N GLN A 187 18.97 -44.83 -4.94
CA GLN A 187 20.39 -44.44 -4.92
C GLN A 187 20.55 -42.97 -4.55
N VAL A 188 19.73 -42.09 -5.14
CA VAL A 188 19.80 -40.66 -4.83
C VAL A 188 19.42 -40.38 -3.37
N MET A 189 18.35 -41.01 -2.88
CA MET A 189 17.95 -40.91 -1.47
C MET A 189 19.03 -41.45 -0.53
N SER A 190 19.69 -42.56 -0.88
CA SER A 190 20.79 -43.10 -0.08
C SER A 190 22.00 -42.17 -0.04
N ALA A 191 22.35 -41.52 -1.16
CA ALA A 191 23.42 -40.55 -1.22
C ALA A 191 23.09 -39.30 -0.37
N GLU A 192 21.85 -38.82 -0.45
CA GLU A 192 21.36 -37.68 0.33
C GLU A 192 21.41 -37.96 1.84
N ILE A 193 20.90 -39.11 2.28
CA ILE A 193 20.93 -39.53 3.70
C ILE A 193 22.38 -39.68 4.18
N LEU A 194 23.24 -40.29 3.37
CA LEU A 194 24.64 -40.50 3.73
C LEU A 194 25.40 -39.17 3.87
N LEU A 195 25.18 -38.23 2.94
CA LEU A 195 25.77 -36.89 2.99
C LEU A 195 25.27 -36.09 4.21
N LEU A 196 23.96 -36.08 4.47
CA LEU A 196 23.39 -35.41 5.66
C LEU A 196 23.92 -36.00 6.96
N THR A 197 23.99 -37.32 7.05
CA THR A 197 24.51 -38.03 8.23
C THR A 197 25.98 -37.67 8.45
N LEU A 198 26.76 -37.61 7.37
CA LEU A 198 28.16 -37.20 7.43
C LEU A 198 28.30 -35.75 7.89
N THR A 199 27.47 -34.82 7.41
CA THR A 199 27.47 -33.42 7.85
C THR A 199 27.11 -33.28 9.33
N ILE A 200 26.07 -33.97 9.80
CA ILE A 200 25.69 -33.98 11.23
C ILE A 200 26.84 -34.53 12.06
N ALA A 201 27.42 -35.65 11.65
CA ALA A 201 28.53 -36.27 12.36
C ALA A 201 29.74 -35.33 12.44
N LEU A 202 30.15 -34.70 11.34
CA LEU A 202 31.29 -33.77 11.32
C LEU A 202 31.06 -32.53 12.20
N ASN A 203 29.84 -31.98 12.19
CA ASN A 203 29.51 -30.79 12.99
C ASN A 203 29.40 -31.08 14.49
N THR A 204 28.97 -32.29 14.87
CA THR A 204 28.71 -32.65 16.28
C THR A 204 29.82 -33.46 16.94
N TYR A 205 30.64 -34.17 16.16
CA TYR A 205 31.68 -35.08 16.66
C TYR A 205 32.69 -34.44 17.63
N PRO A 206 33.24 -33.23 17.39
CA PRO A 206 34.19 -32.61 18.32
C PRO A 206 33.61 -32.43 19.72
N HIS A 207 32.35 -31.98 19.80
CA HIS A 207 31.61 -31.74 21.05
C HIS A 207 31.21 -33.02 21.75
N LEU A 208 30.76 -34.01 20.99
CA LEU A 208 30.46 -35.33 21.53
C LEU A 208 31.70 -35.99 22.13
N LYS A 209 32.87 -35.81 21.50
CA LYS A 209 34.15 -36.30 22.01
C LYS A 209 34.60 -35.53 23.27
N ALA A 210 34.29 -34.24 23.36
CA ALA A 210 34.55 -33.41 24.53
C ALA A 210 33.58 -33.63 25.70
N GLY A 211 32.48 -34.37 25.49
CA GLY A 211 31.43 -34.59 26.49
C GLY A 211 30.41 -33.44 26.59
N GLU A 212 30.49 -32.47 25.68
CA GLU A 212 29.66 -31.27 25.64
C GLU A 212 28.36 -31.55 24.86
N LEU A 213 27.43 -32.27 25.48
CA LEU A 213 26.17 -32.69 24.84
C LEU A 213 25.30 -31.51 24.38
N TYR A 214 25.32 -30.40 25.12
CA TYR A 214 24.58 -29.20 24.75
C TYR A 214 25.15 -28.58 23.47
N ASP A 215 26.46 -28.41 23.40
CA ASP A 215 27.11 -27.83 22.23
C ASP A 215 27.04 -28.75 21.01
N ALA A 216 27.10 -30.07 21.21
CA ALA A 216 26.79 -31.04 20.15
C ALA A 216 25.36 -30.84 19.60
N ALA A 217 24.37 -30.64 20.48
CA ALA A 217 22.99 -30.41 20.04
C ALA A 217 22.86 -29.11 19.24
N VAL A 218 23.44 -28.01 19.72
CA VAL A 218 23.42 -26.70 19.05
C VAL A 218 24.04 -26.78 17.65
N HIS A 219 25.16 -27.47 17.50
CA HIS A 219 25.85 -27.60 16.22
C HIS A 219 25.21 -28.62 15.27
N GLY A 220 24.36 -29.51 15.79
CA GLY A 220 23.53 -30.40 14.97
C GLY A 220 22.30 -29.73 14.36
N VAL A 221 21.85 -28.58 14.91
CA VAL A 221 20.59 -27.94 14.48
C VAL A 221 20.62 -27.55 13.00
N ALA A 222 21.68 -26.90 12.53
CA ALA A 222 21.73 -26.40 11.15
C ALA A 222 21.69 -27.52 10.09
N PRO A 223 22.51 -28.58 10.18
CA PRO A 223 22.42 -29.71 9.26
C PRO A 223 21.07 -30.44 9.32
N VAL A 224 20.48 -30.59 10.51
CA VAL A 224 19.16 -31.20 10.67
C VAL A 224 18.08 -30.36 9.98
N MET A 225 18.12 -29.03 10.14
CA MET A 225 17.19 -28.11 9.47
C MET A 225 17.31 -28.17 7.94
N ILE A 226 18.53 -28.33 7.40
CA ILE A 226 18.75 -28.55 5.97
C ILE A 226 18.09 -29.88 5.54
N GLY A 227 18.29 -30.96 6.29
CA GLY A 227 17.65 -32.25 6.01
C GLY A 227 16.12 -32.18 6.02
N VAL A 228 15.52 -31.48 6.99
CA VAL A 228 14.07 -31.25 7.04
C VAL A 228 13.59 -30.44 5.83
N ALA A 229 14.33 -29.39 5.44
CA ALA A 229 14.00 -28.58 4.27
C ALA A 229 14.01 -29.41 2.97
N LEU A 230 14.99 -30.31 2.81
CA LEU A 230 15.07 -31.22 1.68
C LEU A 230 13.92 -32.23 1.64
N LEU A 231 13.51 -32.79 2.80
CA LEU A 231 12.36 -33.68 2.89
C LEU A 231 11.05 -32.96 2.49
N ILE A 232 10.82 -31.76 3.01
CA ILE A 232 9.65 -30.93 2.67
C ILE A 232 9.66 -30.61 1.17
N HIS A 233 10.82 -30.31 0.60
CA HIS A 233 10.98 -30.03 -0.82
C HIS A 233 10.63 -31.21 -1.72
N ASN A 234 11.14 -32.40 -1.40
CA ASN A 234 10.83 -33.61 -2.15
C ASN A 234 9.34 -33.95 -2.08
N ALA A 235 8.71 -33.79 -0.90
CA ALA A 235 7.28 -33.99 -0.72
C ALA A 235 6.45 -32.95 -1.51
N ALA A 236 6.82 -31.67 -1.43
CA ALA A 236 6.15 -30.60 -2.16
C ALA A 236 6.30 -30.77 -3.68
N SER A 237 7.51 -31.09 -4.16
CA SER A 237 7.78 -31.33 -5.57
C SER A 237 6.95 -32.49 -6.13
N ALA A 238 6.81 -33.60 -5.39
CA ALA A 238 5.95 -34.71 -5.81
C ALA A 238 4.46 -34.29 -5.94
N ARG A 239 3.97 -33.46 -5.01
CA ARG A 239 2.60 -32.93 -5.05
C ARG A 239 2.41 -31.96 -6.23
N TYR A 240 3.40 -31.12 -6.53
CA TYR A 240 3.34 -30.26 -7.71
C TYR A 240 3.37 -31.08 -9.01
N SER A 241 4.22 -32.09 -9.13
CA SER A 241 4.28 -32.94 -10.33
C SER A 241 2.94 -33.66 -10.58
N THR A 242 2.33 -34.22 -9.54
CA THR A 242 1.00 -34.86 -9.66
C THR A 242 -0.11 -33.87 -10.01
N ALA A 243 -0.07 -32.66 -9.46
CA ALA A 243 -1.01 -31.59 -9.83
C ALA A 243 -0.81 -31.12 -11.27
N ILE A 244 0.43 -31.01 -11.74
CA ILE A 244 0.78 -30.67 -13.14
C ILE A 244 0.26 -31.74 -14.09
N VAL A 245 0.51 -33.03 -13.81
CA VAL A 245 0.04 -34.14 -14.67
C VAL A 245 -1.49 -34.15 -14.78
N ARG A 246 -2.21 -33.94 -13.65
CA ARG A 246 -3.68 -33.84 -13.66
C ARG A 246 -4.17 -32.63 -14.45
N ALA A 247 -3.57 -31.46 -14.24
CA ALA A 247 -3.93 -30.25 -14.96
C ALA A 247 -3.62 -30.34 -16.46
N SER A 248 -2.54 -31.00 -16.86
CA SER A 248 -2.20 -31.27 -18.27
C SER A 248 -3.16 -32.25 -18.94
N ALA A 249 -3.67 -33.24 -18.20
CA ALA A 249 -4.65 -34.20 -18.72
C ALA A 249 -6.03 -33.58 -18.98
N GLU A 250 -6.34 -32.44 -18.34
CA GLU A 250 -7.56 -31.66 -18.57
C GLU A 250 -7.46 -30.75 -19.81
N ILE A 251 -6.30 -30.68 -20.48
CA ILE A 251 -6.11 -29.93 -21.73
C ILE A 251 -6.40 -30.87 -22.91
N PRO A 252 -7.46 -30.65 -23.71
CA PRO A 252 -7.65 -31.38 -24.95
C PRO A 252 -6.42 -31.22 -25.86
N GLN A 253 -5.92 -32.33 -26.43
CA GLN A 253 -4.83 -32.32 -27.41
C GLN A 253 -5.31 -31.75 -28.76
N ASP A 254 -5.72 -30.49 -28.78
CA ASP A 254 -5.96 -29.77 -30.03
C ASP A 254 -4.64 -29.18 -30.52
N ASP A 255 -3.77 -30.03 -31.08
CA ASP A 255 -2.66 -29.61 -31.93
C ASP A 255 -2.25 -30.64 -33.01
N ASP A 256 -3.08 -31.64 -33.31
CA ASP A 256 -2.95 -32.45 -34.54
C ASP A 256 -3.60 -31.75 -35.77
N ALA A 257 -4.23 -30.59 -35.58
CA ALA A 257 -4.91 -29.84 -36.65
C ALA A 257 -3.98 -28.91 -37.46
N ALA A 258 -2.76 -28.62 -36.99
CA ALA A 258 -1.84 -27.72 -37.70
C ALA A 258 -0.95 -28.42 -38.73
N THR A 259 -0.81 -29.75 -38.69
CA THR A 259 0.06 -30.50 -39.63
C THR A 259 -0.72 -31.16 -40.78
N SER A 260 -2.05 -31.31 -40.68
CA SER A 260 -2.88 -31.90 -41.75
C SER A 260 -3.24 -30.93 -42.88
N LEU A 261 -2.96 -29.63 -42.74
CA LEU A 261 -3.22 -28.61 -43.77
C LEU A 261 -2.05 -28.39 -44.76
N SER A 262 -0.93 -29.10 -44.63
CA SER A 262 0.25 -28.94 -45.51
C SER A 262 0.35 -29.98 -46.65
N VAL A 263 -0.61 -30.90 -46.80
CA VAL A 263 -0.59 -31.89 -47.89
C VAL A 263 -1.86 -31.75 -48.73
N ALA A 264 -1.92 -30.69 -49.54
CA ALA A 264 -2.76 -30.64 -50.72
C ALA A 264 -1.82 -30.67 -51.95
N PRO A 265 -1.94 -31.65 -52.87
CA PRO A 265 -1.07 -31.73 -54.04
C PRO A 265 -1.42 -30.61 -55.02
N ALA A 266 -0.40 -29.89 -55.48
CA ALA A 266 -0.50 -29.09 -56.70
C ALA A 266 -0.68 -30.03 -57.90
N ARG A 267 -1.60 -29.65 -58.78
CA ARG A 267 -2.00 -30.34 -60.01
C ARG A 267 -0.83 -30.68 -60.93
#